data_AF-A0A353DU90-F1
#
_entry.id   AF-A0A353DU90-F1
#
_cell.length_a   1.000
_cell.length_b   1.000
_cell.length_c   1.000
_cell.angle_alpha   90.00
_cell.angle_beta   90.00
_cell.angle_gamma   90.00
#
_symmetry.space_group_name_H-M   'P 1'
#
loop_
_entity.id
_entity.type
_entity.pdbx_description
1 polymer ?
#
loop_
_entity_poly.entity_id
_entity_poly.type
_entity_poly.pdbx_seq_one_letter_code
_entity_poly.pdbx_strand_id
1 'polypeptide(L)'
;GGWMVLFLLAVLSMVLSSMDSGILAPATALGRNLLRPHVTPALSTLALCRWSVVLVSIACVMVALLGSRAFELLESCYSIGLAGLLVPLCFGLFTSMGNQTSALLSMSVGIAVWLIEIGFDLEWPVAPLGAVAGCVVYYIHAKLVATSASWMSK
;
A
#
# COMPACT_ATOMS: atom_id res chain seq x y z
N GLY A 1 42.63 -7.42 9.03
CA GLY A 1 41.43 -6.73 8.51
C GLY A 1 40.18 -7.09 9.30
N GLY A 2 40.06 -6.69 10.57
CA GLY A 2 38.86 -6.91 11.39
C GLY A 2 37.76 -5.85 11.19
N TRP A 3 38.14 -4.64 10.74
CA TRP A 3 37.22 -3.52 10.52
C TRP A 3 36.14 -3.79 9.46
N MET A 4 36.47 -4.56 8.41
CA MET A 4 35.53 -4.98 7.37
C MET A 4 34.38 -5.83 7.95
N VAL A 5 34.70 -6.70 8.91
CA VAL A 5 33.72 -7.58 9.55
C VAL A 5 32.75 -6.77 10.39
N LEU A 6 33.25 -5.81 11.18
CA LEU A 6 32.42 -4.89 11.96
C LEU A 6 31.54 -4.02 11.04
N PHE A 7 32.09 -3.52 9.93
CA PHE A 7 31.34 -2.74 8.96
C PHE A 7 30.22 -3.56 8.30
N LEU A 8 30.52 -4.77 7.82
CA LEU A 8 29.54 -5.66 7.21
C LEU A 8 28.43 -6.04 8.21
N LEU A 9 28.79 -6.38 9.45
CA LEU A 9 27.83 -6.70 10.51
C LEU A 9 26.91 -5.51 10.82
N ALA A 10 27.45 -4.30 10.88
CA ALA A 10 26.65 -3.09 11.11
C ALA A 10 25.64 -2.86 9.97
N VAL A 11 26.09 -2.95 8.71
CA VAL A 11 25.21 -2.78 7.53
C VAL A 11 24.14 -3.88 7.47
N LEU A 12 24.52 -5.15 7.67
CA LEU A 12 23.57 -6.26 7.69
C LEU A 12 22.54 -6.10 8.81
N SER A 13 22.96 -5.72 10.01
CA SER A 13 22.04 -5.49 11.12
C SER A 13 21.07 -4.35 10.85
N MET A 14 21.53 -3.26 10.22
CA MET A 14 20.68 -2.12 9.82
C MET A 14 19.61 -2.56 8.81
N VAL A 15 20.01 -3.32 7.79
CA VAL A 15 19.10 -3.79 6.74
C VAL A 15 18.10 -4.80 7.30
N LEU A 16 18.56 -5.78 8.08
CA LEU A 16 17.69 -6.79 8.73
C LEU A 16 16.62 -6.13 9.60
N SER A 17 16.99 -5.13 10.41
CA SER A 17 16.03 -4.40 11.25
C SER A 17 14.93 -3.68 10.44
N SER A 18 15.30 -3.16 9.25
CA SER A 18 14.34 -2.54 8.33
C SER A 18 13.43 -3.59 7.68
N MET A 19 13.99 -4.73 7.29
CA MET A 19 13.24 -5.86 6.73
C MET A 19 12.26 -6.46 7.73
N ASP A 20 12.66 -6.61 9.00
CA ASP A 20 11.79 -7.11 10.08
C ASP A 20 10.55 -6.20 10.21
N SER A 21 10.76 -4.89 10.26
CA SER A 21 9.66 -3.91 10.32
C SER A 21 8.75 -3.99 9.07
N GLY A 22 9.35 -4.15 7.90
CA GLY A 22 8.66 -4.29 6.62
C GLY A 22 7.82 -5.56 6.50
N ILE A 23 8.22 -6.66 7.12
CA ILE A 23 7.47 -7.92 7.15
C ILE A 23 6.37 -7.89 8.22
N LEU A 24 6.66 -7.34 9.40
CA LEU A 24 5.72 -7.30 10.52
C LEU A 24 4.50 -6.42 10.24
N ALA A 25 4.65 -5.30 9.54
CA ALA A 25 3.55 -4.40 9.20
C ALA A 25 2.42 -5.09 8.38
N PRO A 26 2.68 -5.67 7.19
CA PRO A 26 1.67 -6.41 6.44
C PRO A 26 1.23 -7.70 7.13
N ALA A 27 2.11 -8.38 7.88
CA ALA A 27 1.74 -9.59 8.61
C ALA A 27 0.73 -9.32 9.73
N THR A 28 0.88 -8.20 10.45
CA THR A 28 -0.09 -7.80 11.48
C THR A 28 -1.42 -7.34 10.87
N ALA A 29 -1.38 -6.64 9.72
CA ALA A 29 -2.58 -6.30 8.96
C ALA A 29 -3.31 -7.57 8.47
N LEU A 30 -2.57 -8.55 7.93
CA LEU A 30 -3.13 -9.83 7.48
C LEU A 30 -3.75 -10.60 8.65
N GLY A 31 -3.02 -10.77 9.74
CA GLY A 31 -3.51 -11.53 10.91
C GLY A 31 -4.69 -10.87 11.61
N ARG A 32 -4.66 -9.55 11.80
CA ARG A 32 -5.64 -8.82 12.63
C ARG A 32 -6.81 -8.23 11.84
N ASN A 33 -6.59 -7.74 10.62
CA ASN A 33 -7.64 -7.07 9.85
C ASN A 33 -8.31 -8.03 8.84
N LEU A 34 -7.55 -8.93 8.22
CA LEU A 34 -8.07 -9.81 7.16
C LEU A 34 -8.50 -11.19 7.70
N LEU A 35 -7.63 -11.88 8.45
CA LEU A 35 -7.89 -13.25 8.90
C LEU A 35 -8.77 -13.31 10.15
N ARG A 36 -8.59 -12.39 11.11
CA ARG A 36 -9.35 -12.41 12.38
C ARG A 36 -10.87 -12.45 12.20
N PRO A 37 -11.51 -11.65 11.31
CA PRO A 37 -12.96 -11.71 11.13
C PRO A 37 -13.47 -13.05 10.57
N HIS A 38 -12.62 -13.81 9.88
CA HIS A 38 -13.00 -15.03 9.15
C HIS A 38 -12.64 -16.33 9.88
N VAL A 39 -11.96 -16.22 11.02
CA VAL A 39 -11.43 -17.36 11.78
C VAL A 39 -12.17 -17.50 13.11
N THR A 40 -12.37 -18.74 13.57
CA THR A 40 -13.05 -19.03 14.82
C THR A 40 -12.37 -18.34 16.02
N PRO A 41 -13.14 -17.81 16.98
CA PRO A 41 -12.62 -17.06 18.12
C PRO A 41 -11.76 -17.91 19.08
N ALA A 42 -11.74 -19.23 18.91
CA ALA A 42 -10.89 -20.16 19.65
C ALA A 42 -9.39 -20.01 19.31
N LEU A 43 -9.06 -19.45 18.13
CA LEU A 43 -7.68 -19.23 17.73
C LEU A 43 -7.14 -17.90 18.27
N SER A 44 -5.98 -17.96 18.93
CA SER A 44 -5.35 -16.78 19.49
C SER A 44 -4.89 -15.82 18.38
N THR A 45 -5.07 -14.52 18.59
CA THR A 45 -4.58 -13.47 17.66
C THR A 45 -3.09 -13.60 17.40
N LEU A 46 -2.33 -14.04 18.42
CA LEU A 46 -0.89 -14.24 18.34
C LEU A 46 -0.52 -15.37 17.39
N ALA A 47 -1.27 -16.48 17.40
CA ALA A 47 -1.06 -17.57 16.45
C ALA A 47 -1.35 -17.12 15.02
N LEU A 48 -2.43 -16.36 14.79
CA LEU A 48 -2.73 -15.79 13.47
C LEU A 48 -1.62 -14.87 12.97
N CYS A 49 -1.11 -13.98 13.82
CA CYS A 49 0.02 -13.11 13.45
C CYS A 49 1.29 -13.91 13.14
N ARG A 50 1.61 -14.95 13.93
CA ARG A 50 2.77 -15.82 13.67
C ARG A 50 2.68 -16.51 12.31
N TRP A 51 1.52 -17.08 11.99
CA TRP A 51 1.27 -17.67 10.67
C TRP A 51 1.32 -16.63 9.56
N SER A 52 0.77 -15.43 9.80
CA SER A 52 0.80 -14.34 8.83
C SER A 52 2.23 -13.87 8.52
N VAL A 53 3.12 -13.82 9.53
CA VAL A 53 4.55 -13.50 9.31
C VAL A 53 5.18 -14.54 8.39
N VAL A 54 4.95 -15.83 8.62
CA VAL A 54 5.48 -16.89 7.76
C VAL A 54 4.96 -16.75 6.32
N LEU A 55 3.65 -16.53 6.15
CA LEU A 55 3.04 -16.35 4.83
C LEU A 55 3.59 -15.14 4.08
N VAL A 56 3.70 -13.98 4.76
CA VAL A 56 4.27 -12.77 4.18
C VAL A 56 5.73 -12.99 3.80
N SER A 57 6.54 -13.61 4.68
CA SER A 57 7.94 -13.90 4.38
C SER A 57 8.10 -14.79 3.14
N ILE A 58 7.28 -15.83 3.00
CA ILE A 58 7.29 -16.70 1.81
C ILE A 58 6.90 -15.90 0.56
N ALA A 59 5.87 -15.05 0.65
CA ALA A 59 5.47 -14.18 -0.47
C ALA A 59 6.58 -13.20 -0.88
N CYS A 60 7.28 -12.60 0.08
CA CYS A 60 8.42 -11.73 -0.18
C CYS A 60 9.55 -12.48 -0.91
N VAL A 61 9.88 -13.70 -0.49
CA VAL A 61 10.88 -14.54 -1.16
C VAL A 61 10.43 -14.89 -2.57
N MET A 62 9.17 -15.25 -2.78
CA MET A 62 8.64 -15.53 -4.13
C MET A 62 8.78 -14.33 -5.06
N VAL A 63 8.37 -13.13 -4.60
CA VAL A 63 8.51 -11.89 -5.38
C VAL A 63 9.98 -11.56 -5.65
N ALA A 64 10.87 -11.78 -4.68
CA ALA A 64 12.31 -11.57 -4.85
C ALA A 64 12.95 -12.53 -5.87
N LEU A 65 12.44 -13.77 -5.98
CA LEU A 65 12.92 -14.77 -6.94
C LEU A 65 12.35 -14.55 -8.36
N LEU A 66 11.14 -14.02 -8.46
CA LEU A 66 10.48 -13.69 -9.74
C LEU A 66 10.95 -12.35 -10.31
N GLY A 67 11.36 -11.43 -9.44
CA GLY A 67 11.85 -10.12 -9.82
C GLY A 67 13.21 -10.16 -10.51
N SER A 68 13.37 -9.28 -11.49
CA SER A 68 14.59 -9.06 -12.27
C SER A 68 15.70 -8.41 -11.43
N ARG A 69 15.45 -7.18 -10.95
CA ARG A 69 16.41 -6.33 -10.24
C ARG A 69 15.74 -5.66 -9.05
N ALA A 70 16.49 -5.48 -7.96
CA ALA A 70 15.99 -4.83 -6.75
C ALA A 70 15.40 -3.43 -7.04
N PHE A 71 16.02 -2.67 -7.94
CA PHE A 71 15.53 -1.35 -8.34
C PHE A 71 14.19 -1.40 -9.08
N GLU A 72 13.97 -2.38 -9.97
CA GLU A 72 12.70 -2.53 -10.70
C GLU A 72 11.56 -2.97 -9.77
N LEU A 73 11.84 -3.92 -8.86
CA LEU A 73 10.89 -4.32 -7.82
C LEU A 73 10.49 -3.11 -6.95
N LEU A 74 11.48 -2.31 -6.55
CA LEU A 74 11.26 -1.14 -5.71
C LEU A 74 10.44 -0.06 -6.44
N GLU A 75 10.75 0.21 -7.70
CA GLU A 75 10.00 1.14 -8.55
C GLU A 75 8.53 0.72 -8.68
N SER A 76 8.28 -0.56 -8.96
CA SER A 76 6.93 -1.13 -9.03
C SER A 76 6.15 -0.98 -7.72
N CYS A 77 6.80 -1.23 -6.57
CA CYS A 77 6.19 -1.03 -5.25
C CYS A 77 5.80 0.42 -4.96
N TYR A 78 6.61 1.39 -5.39
CA TYR A 78 6.28 2.81 -5.21
C TYR A 78 5.19 3.28 -6.18
N SER A 79 5.19 2.75 -7.40
CA SER A 79 4.23 3.10 -8.45
C SER A 79 2.78 2.86 -8.02
N ILE A 80 2.47 1.66 -7.49
CA ILE A 80 1.12 1.33 -7.02
C ILE A 80 0.68 2.19 -5.81
N GLY A 81 1.59 2.49 -4.88
CA GLY A 81 1.33 3.33 -3.72
C GLY A 81 1.05 4.78 -4.11
N LEU A 82 1.81 5.31 -5.06
CA LEU A 82 1.63 6.64 -5.62
C LEU A 82 0.27 6.75 -6.33
N ALA A 83 -0.06 5.78 -7.19
CA ALA A 83 -1.27 5.81 -8.00
C ALA A 83 -2.53 5.65 -7.14
N GLY A 84 -2.55 4.70 -6.20
CA GLY A 84 -3.75 4.36 -5.45
C GLY A 84 -3.88 5.03 -4.09
N LEU A 85 -2.81 5.13 -3.32
CA LEU A 85 -2.89 5.40 -1.88
C LEU A 85 -2.52 6.85 -1.51
N LEU A 86 -1.65 7.51 -2.26
CA LEU A 86 -1.18 8.87 -1.96
C LEU A 86 -2.35 9.86 -1.86
N VAL A 87 -3.23 9.87 -2.87
CA VAL A 87 -4.36 10.79 -2.96
C VAL A 87 -5.30 10.71 -1.76
N PRO A 88 -5.93 9.55 -1.47
CA PRO A 88 -6.87 9.45 -0.36
C PRO A 88 -6.21 9.73 1.01
N LEU A 89 -4.93 9.39 1.18
CA LEU A 89 -4.18 9.73 2.40
C LEU A 89 -3.99 11.24 2.55
N CYS A 90 -3.54 11.93 1.49
CA CYS A 90 -3.36 13.38 1.51
C CYS A 90 -4.67 14.10 1.81
N PHE A 91 -5.76 13.74 1.12
CA PHE A 91 -7.06 14.35 1.39
C PHE A 91 -7.61 13.97 2.78
N GLY A 92 -7.42 12.73 3.23
CA GLY A 92 -7.84 12.30 4.56
C GLY A 92 -7.11 12.99 5.72
N LEU A 93 -5.86 13.43 5.50
CA LEU A 93 -5.06 14.13 6.52
C LEU A 93 -5.24 15.65 6.47
N PHE A 94 -5.31 16.25 5.28
CA PHE A 94 -5.28 17.71 5.10
C PHE A 94 -6.65 18.36 4.83
N THR A 95 -7.71 17.58 4.62
CA THR A 95 -9.01 18.11 4.22
C THR A 95 -10.13 17.43 5.01
N SER A 96 -11.12 18.21 5.46
CA SER A 96 -12.32 17.66 6.10
C SER A 96 -13.45 17.35 5.09
N MET A 97 -13.18 17.55 3.80
CA MET A 97 -14.13 17.32 2.71
C MET A 97 -13.99 15.90 2.16
N GLY A 98 -15.12 15.28 1.83
CA GLY A 98 -15.17 13.93 1.28
C GLY A 98 -15.60 12.89 2.31
N ASN A 99 -15.79 11.66 1.83
CA ASN A 99 -16.25 10.52 2.61
C ASN A 99 -15.47 9.26 2.21
N GLN A 100 -15.76 8.13 2.86
CA GLN A 100 -15.12 6.85 2.54
C GLN A 100 -15.31 6.43 1.07
N THR A 101 -16.46 6.76 0.44
CA THR A 101 -16.70 6.40 -0.96
C THR A 101 -15.89 7.25 -1.94
N SER A 102 -15.64 8.53 -1.62
CA SER A 102 -14.75 9.40 -2.39
C SER A 102 -13.32 8.88 -2.37
N ALA A 103 -12.85 8.41 -1.20
CA ALA A 103 -11.55 7.79 -1.05
C ALA A 103 -11.44 6.50 -1.88
N LEU A 104 -12.43 5.61 -1.79
CA LEU A 104 -12.42 4.34 -2.52
C LEU A 104 -12.46 4.54 -4.05
N LEU A 105 -13.25 5.50 -4.53
CA LEU A 105 -13.31 5.86 -5.96
C LEU A 105 -11.99 6.43 -6.47
N SER A 106 -11.32 7.27 -5.68
CA SER A 106 -9.99 7.77 -6.03
C SER A 106 -8.97 6.64 -6.09
N MET A 107 -9.00 5.71 -5.13
CA MET A 107 -8.10 4.54 -5.11
C MET A 107 -8.31 3.66 -6.33
N SER A 108 -9.57 3.36 -6.68
CA SER A 108 -9.88 2.47 -7.79
C SER A 108 -9.48 3.07 -9.13
N VAL A 109 -9.72 4.37 -9.34
CA VAL A 109 -9.32 5.07 -10.57
C VAL A 109 -7.80 5.14 -10.70
N GLY A 110 -7.09 5.48 -9.62
CA GLY A 110 -5.63 5.52 -9.61
C GLY A 110 -5.01 4.17 -9.95
N ILE A 111 -5.51 3.09 -9.33
CA ILE A 111 -5.07 1.72 -9.61
C ILE A 111 -5.44 1.29 -11.04
N ALA A 112 -6.61 1.67 -11.55
CA ALA A 112 -7.00 1.35 -12.93
C ALA A 112 -6.05 1.98 -13.96
N VAL A 113 -5.63 3.24 -13.75
CA VAL A 113 -4.65 3.90 -14.62
C VAL A 113 -3.29 3.21 -14.56
N TRP A 114 -2.85 2.79 -13.37
CA TRP A 114 -1.63 2.01 -13.20
C TRP A 114 -1.72 0.62 -13.87
N LEU A 115 -2.86 -0.05 -13.83
CA LEU A 115 -3.05 -1.34 -14.52
C LEU A 115 -2.95 -1.21 -16.05
N ILE A 116 -3.35 -0.06 -16.60
CA ILE A 116 -3.19 0.24 -18.04
C ILE A 116 -1.70 0.35 -18.40
N GLU A 117 -0.85 0.87 -17.50
CA GLU A 117 0.62 0.87 -17.69
C GLU A 117 1.15 -0.52 -17.98
N ILE A 118 0.81 -1.47 -17.10
CA ILE A 118 1.27 -2.86 -17.17
C ILE A 118 0.67 -3.57 -18.39
N GLY A 119 -0.58 -3.26 -18.74
CA GLY A 119 -1.27 -3.90 -19.86
C GLY A 119 -0.79 -3.45 -21.24
N PHE A 120 -0.33 -2.20 -21.37
CA PHE A 120 0.08 -1.60 -22.65
C PHE A 120 1.59 -1.42 -22.80
N ASP A 121 2.38 -1.87 -21.81
CA ASP A 121 3.85 -1.82 -21.79
C ASP A 121 4.38 -0.41 -22.10
N LEU A 122 3.74 0.59 -21.47
CA LEU A 122 4.03 1.99 -21.75
C LEU A 122 5.36 2.37 -21.09
N GLU A 123 6.34 2.84 -21.89
CA GLU A 123 7.66 3.23 -21.39
C GLU A 123 7.63 4.48 -20.47
N TRP A 124 6.49 5.15 -20.37
CA TRP A 124 6.36 6.38 -19.60
C TRP A 124 5.67 6.12 -18.25
N PRO A 125 6.21 6.62 -17.12
CA PRO A 125 5.64 6.35 -15.81
C PRO A 125 4.27 7.01 -15.69
N VAL A 126 3.18 6.22 -15.75
CA VAL A 126 1.80 6.75 -15.69
C VAL A 126 1.26 6.81 -14.27
N ALA A 127 1.95 6.27 -13.27
CA ALA A 127 1.53 6.36 -11.87
C ALA A 127 1.28 7.80 -11.37
N PRO A 128 2.10 8.83 -11.72
CA PRO A 128 1.77 10.23 -11.43
C PRO A 128 0.47 10.68 -12.10
N LEU A 129 0.20 10.23 -13.32
CA LEU A 129 -1.04 10.52 -14.04
C LEU A 129 -2.24 9.86 -13.33
N GLY A 130 -2.06 8.64 -12.83
CA GLY A 130 -3.04 7.94 -11.98
C GLY A 130 -3.34 8.70 -10.70
N ALA A 131 -2.32 9.26 -10.04
CA ALA A 131 -2.51 10.10 -8.86
C ALA A 131 -3.27 11.39 -9.19
N VAL A 132 -2.95 12.06 -10.30
CA VAL A 132 -3.69 13.25 -10.75
C VAL A 132 -5.15 12.92 -11.06
N ALA A 133 -5.39 11.82 -11.77
CA ALA A 133 -6.75 11.34 -12.06
C ALA A 133 -7.52 11.03 -10.79
N GLY A 134 -6.89 10.35 -9.82
CA GLY A 134 -7.46 10.11 -8.49
C GLY A 134 -7.82 11.40 -7.76
N CYS A 135 -6.94 12.40 -7.75
CA CYS A 135 -7.19 13.71 -7.14
C CYS A 135 -8.44 14.39 -7.71
N VAL A 136 -8.57 14.39 -9.03
CA VAL A 136 -9.73 14.99 -9.73
C VAL A 136 -11.02 14.27 -9.33
N VAL A 137 -11.02 12.94 -9.35
CA VAL A 137 -12.18 12.13 -8.97
C VAL A 137 -12.56 12.36 -7.51
N TYR A 138 -11.59 12.38 -6.60
CA TYR A 138 -11.82 12.67 -5.19
C TYR A 138 -12.48 14.02 -5.01
N TYR A 139 -11.92 15.07 -5.63
CA TYR A 139 -12.41 16.44 -5.48
C TYR A 139 -13.83 16.62 -6.01
N ILE A 140 -14.12 16.09 -7.21
CA ILE A 140 -15.46 16.16 -7.82
C ILE A 140 -16.47 15.43 -6.93
N HIS A 141 -16.16 14.21 -6.52
CA HIS A 141 -17.08 13.41 -5.71
C HIS A 141 -17.29 14.03 -4.32
N ALA A 142 -16.24 14.54 -3.68
CA ALA A 142 -16.33 15.23 -2.40
C ALA A 142 -17.23 16.49 -2.48
N LYS A 143 -17.14 17.26 -3.57
CA LYS A 143 -18.01 18.42 -3.82
C LYS A 143 -19.47 18.03 -4.04
N LEU A 144 -19.73 16.95 -4.79
CA LEU A 144 -21.07 16.43 -5.02
C LEU A 144 -21.73 15.98 -3.71
N VAL A 145 -20.97 15.25 -2.88
CA VAL A 145 -21.43 14.80 -1.55
C VAL A 145 -21.72 15.99 -0.62
N ALA A 146 -20.84 16.99 -0.58
CA ALA A 146 -21.05 18.19 0.24
C ALA A 146 -22.30 18.97 -0.20
N THR A 147 -22.56 19.03 -1.50
CA THR A 147 -23.77 19.69 -2.04
C THR A 147 -25.02 18.95 -1.60
N SER A 148 -25.07 17.62 -1.74
CA SER A 148 -26.20 16.78 -1.31
C SER A 148 -26.53 16.93 0.18
N ALA A 149 -25.51 17.02 1.05
CA ALA A 149 -25.71 17.20 2.49
C ALA A 149 -26.40 18.53 2.84
N SER A 150 -26.17 19.60 2.07
CA SER A 150 -26.78 20.92 2.30
C SER A 150 -28.27 21.00 1.95
N TRP A 151 -28.78 20.08 1.12
CA TRP A 151 -30.20 20.02 0.74
C TRP A 151 -31.06 19.27 1.76
N MET A 152 -30.47 18.37 2.55
CA MET A 152 -31.19 17.59 3.57
C MET A 152 -31.35 18.32 4.91
N SER A 153 -30.66 19.45 5.10
CA SER A 153 -30.75 20.27 6.32
C SER A 153 -31.73 21.45 6.20
N LYS A 154 -32.57 21.49 5.17
CA LYS A 154 -33.66 22.44 4.96
C LYS A 154 -34.98 21.68 4.92
#